data_AF-A0A961IIJ7-F1
#
_entry.id   AF-A0A961IIJ7-F1
#
_cell.length_a   1.000
_cell.length_b   1.000
_cell.length_c   1.000
_cell.angle_alpha   90.00
_cell.angle_beta   90.00
_cell.angle_gamma   90.00
#
_symmetry.space_group_name_H-M   'P 1'
#
loop_
_entity.id
_entity.type
_entity.pdbx_description
1 polymer ?
#
loop_
_entity_poly.entity_id
_entity_poly.type
_entity_poly.pdbx_seq_one_letter_code
_entity_poly.pdbx_strand_id
1 'polypeptide(L)'
;HKAIYAPQRFEEGSWQHEHTHTFIPYADYRLLRTYDDISGAFLSEISTPLWFKNRIIIGYVRAIATVKLEYAQYEFLRTMTLRLASDLQKHDCMPENPATCVVLDVSKSGLGIVHPAARIVKSFMPGENTLLDLYRDREHMHTFTATIRNVRAAAGGAHRVGLEFNQVNADQHEFLEQIIAIAHPEGNSARQTGTEHTPASETDSDAHTDQPNDSIPNGQ
;
A
#
# COMPACT_ATOMS: atom_id res chain seq x y z
N HIS A 1 -26.22 -4.05 31.08
CA HIS A 1 -24.81 -3.73 30.78
C HIS A 1 -24.19 -4.86 29.99
N LYS A 2 -24.06 -4.71 28.66
CA LYS A 2 -23.25 -5.62 27.85
C LYS A 2 -21.81 -5.17 28.01
N ALA A 3 -20.96 -5.99 28.62
CA ALA A 3 -19.54 -5.74 28.56
C ALA A 3 -19.05 -6.40 27.28
N ILE A 4 -18.81 -5.52 26.32
CA ILE A 4 -18.38 -5.85 24.98
C ILE A 4 -16.89 -5.53 24.99
N TYR A 5 -16.01 -6.53 24.83
CA TYR A 5 -14.64 -6.28 24.36
C TYR A 5 -14.63 -6.08 22.83
N ALA A 6 -15.70 -5.46 22.36
CA ALA A 6 -15.74 -4.72 21.14
C ALA A 6 -16.10 -3.29 21.58
N PRO A 7 -15.35 -2.27 21.16
CA PRO A 7 -15.61 -0.87 21.48
C PRO A 7 -17.09 -0.51 21.40
N GLN A 8 -17.55 0.38 22.29
CA GLN A 8 -18.94 0.83 22.35
C GLN A 8 -19.40 1.28 20.96
N ARG A 9 -20.20 0.41 20.33
CA ARG A 9 -20.48 0.38 18.88
C ARG A 9 -21.40 1.52 18.39
N PHE A 10 -21.66 2.53 19.21
CA PHE A 10 -22.65 3.59 18.96
C PHE A 10 -22.12 5.02 19.14
N GLU A 11 -20.87 5.21 19.61
CA GLU A 11 -20.29 6.54 19.76
C GLU A 11 -19.06 6.68 18.86
N GLU A 12 -19.25 7.39 17.74
CA GLU A 12 -18.17 7.93 16.93
C GLU A 12 -17.29 8.81 17.82
N GLY A 13 -16.02 8.42 18.00
CA GLY A 13 -15.03 9.17 18.80
C GLY A 13 -14.47 8.44 20.03
N SER A 14 -15.11 7.38 20.53
CA SER A 14 -14.65 6.63 21.72
C SER A 14 -13.43 5.71 21.47
N TRP A 15 -12.94 5.64 20.23
CA TRP A 15 -11.94 4.68 19.76
C TRP A 15 -10.48 5.08 20.08
N GLN A 16 -10.24 6.29 20.58
CA GLN A 16 -8.90 6.85 20.74
C GLN A 16 -8.29 6.68 22.13
N HIS A 17 -9.04 6.19 23.10
CA HIS A 17 -8.58 6.10 24.48
C HIS A 17 -8.78 4.69 25.02
N GLU A 18 -7.76 3.84 24.92
CA GLU A 18 -6.97 3.46 26.10
C GLU A 18 -5.99 2.32 25.84
N HIS A 19 -6.11 1.57 24.74
CA HIS A 19 -5.12 0.55 24.45
C HIS A 19 -4.80 0.44 22.96
N THR A 20 -3.51 0.37 22.65
CA THR A 20 -2.92 0.13 21.32
C THR A 20 -3.18 -1.31 20.85
N HIS A 21 -4.42 -1.77 20.90
CA HIS A 21 -4.83 -3.04 20.32
C HIS A 21 -5.27 -2.81 18.87
N THR A 22 -4.77 -3.63 17.96
CA THR A 22 -5.17 -3.62 16.56
C THR A 22 -6.58 -4.19 16.45
N PHE A 23 -7.59 -3.33 16.58
CA PHE A 23 -8.98 -3.70 16.34
C PHE A 23 -9.24 -3.90 14.85
N ILE A 24 -10.25 -4.71 14.52
CA ILE A 24 -10.74 -4.86 13.15
C ILE A 24 -11.28 -3.50 12.69
N PRO A 25 -10.88 -2.98 11.51
CA PRO A 25 -11.46 -1.77 10.96
C PRO A 25 -12.99 -1.87 10.84
N TYR A 26 -13.70 -0.78 11.15
CA TYR A 26 -15.17 -0.80 11.18
C TYR A 26 -15.80 -1.20 9.84
N ALA A 27 -15.18 -0.82 8.72
CA ALA A 27 -15.62 -1.20 7.38
C ALA A 27 -15.65 -2.73 7.20
N ASP A 28 -14.60 -3.41 7.67
CA ASP A 28 -14.49 -4.87 7.57
C ASP A 28 -15.46 -5.58 8.52
N TYR A 29 -15.70 -5.02 9.70
CA TYR A 29 -16.69 -5.53 10.64
C TYR A 29 -18.12 -5.51 10.06
N ARG A 30 -18.48 -4.45 9.33
CA ARG A 30 -19.80 -4.37 8.68
C ARG A 30 -20.01 -5.46 7.63
N LEU A 31 -18.96 -5.80 6.88
CA LEU A 31 -19.00 -6.91 5.93
C LEU A 31 -19.29 -8.21 6.67
N LEU A 32 -18.60 -8.49 7.78
CA LEU A 32 -18.83 -9.70 8.58
C LEU A 32 -20.27 -9.85 9.07
N ARG A 33 -20.92 -8.76 9.52
CA ARG A 33 -22.33 -8.82 9.94
C ARG A 33 -23.31 -9.04 8.77
N THR A 34 -22.90 -8.72 7.55
CA THR A 34 -23.75 -8.91 6.37
C THR A 34 -23.79 -10.38 5.96
N TYR A 35 -22.76 -11.15 6.29
CA TYR A 35 -22.66 -12.58 5.94
C TYR A 35 -23.28 -13.52 6.98
N ASP A 36 -23.59 -13.07 8.19
CA ASP A 36 -24.11 -13.92 9.26
C ASP A 36 -25.35 -13.35 9.95
N ASP A 37 -26.45 -14.11 9.91
CA ASP A 37 -27.65 -13.88 10.74
C ASP A 37 -27.39 -14.39 12.17
N ILE A 38 -26.61 -13.61 12.93
CA ILE A 38 -26.30 -13.95 14.32
C ILE A 38 -27.57 -13.78 15.16
N SER A 39 -28.17 -14.90 15.56
CA SER A 39 -29.38 -14.92 16.37
C SER A 39 -29.24 -14.11 17.66
N GLY A 40 -30.35 -13.53 18.14
CA GLY A 40 -30.37 -12.69 19.35
C GLY A 40 -30.01 -13.40 20.66
N ALA A 41 -29.70 -14.70 20.64
CA ALA A 41 -29.35 -15.50 21.81
C ALA A 41 -27.91 -15.28 22.29
N PHE A 42 -27.04 -14.67 21.49
CA PHE A 42 -25.65 -14.45 21.83
C PHE A 42 -25.44 -13.11 22.56
N LEU A 43 -24.71 -13.15 23.68
CA LEU A 43 -24.48 -12.01 24.56
C LEU A 43 -23.17 -11.28 24.25
N SER A 44 -22.15 -11.99 23.76
CA SER A 44 -20.85 -11.40 23.44
C SER A 44 -20.16 -12.07 22.25
N GLU A 45 -19.21 -11.33 21.67
CA GLU A 45 -18.46 -11.67 20.46
C GLU A 45 -17.02 -11.16 20.61
N ILE A 46 -16.05 -12.00 20.28
CA ILE A 46 -14.66 -11.62 20.05
C ILE A 46 -14.32 -11.96 18.60
N SER A 47 -13.71 -11.00 17.90
CA SER A 47 -13.23 -11.20 16.53
C SER A 47 -11.77 -10.76 16.45
N THR A 48 -10.90 -11.66 16.00
CA THR A 48 -9.46 -11.43 15.84
C THR A 48 -9.08 -11.56 14.37
N PRO A 49 -8.36 -10.58 13.80
CA PRO A 49 -7.95 -10.62 12.40
C PRO A 49 -6.91 -11.72 12.15
N LEU A 50 -7.10 -12.46 11.06
CA LEU A 50 -6.14 -13.40 10.52
C LEU A 50 -5.25 -12.67 9.51
N TRP A 51 -4.02 -12.35 9.93
CA TRP A 51 -3.06 -11.63 9.11
C TRP A 51 -2.19 -12.58 8.30
N PHE A 52 -2.06 -12.31 7.00
CA PHE A 52 -1.08 -12.93 6.13
C PHE A 52 0.18 -12.06 6.06
N LYS A 53 1.35 -12.67 6.35
CA LYS A 53 2.67 -12.01 6.45
C LYS A 53 2.66 -10.71 7.29
N ASN A 54 1.76 -10.59 8.27
CA ASN A 54 1.54 -9.39 9.09
C ASN A 54 1.24 -8.12 8.27
N ARG A 55 0.64 -8.25 7.09
CA ARG A 55 0.41 -7.13 6.14
C ARG A 55 -1.00 -7.01 5.61
N ILE A 56 -1.66 -8.13 5.30
CA ILE A 56 -3.05 -8.13 4.81
C ILE A 56 -3.91 -9.00 5.72
N ILE A 57 -5.12 -8.54 6.01
CA ILE A 57 -6.14 -9.34 6.67
C ILE A 57 -6.81 -10.22 5.61
N ILE A 58 -6.68 -11.54 5.74
CA ILE A 58 -7.26 -12.53 4.82
C ILE A 58 -8.53 -13.17 5.37
N GLY A 59 -8.87 -12.88 6.63
CA GLY A 59 -10.02 -13.44 7.30
C GLY A 59 -10.02 -13.07 8.78
N TYR A 60 -10.92 -13.71 9.52
CA TYR A 60 -11.11 -13.45 10.95
C TYR A 60 -11.42 -14.76 11.67
N VAL A 61 -10.89 -14.89 12.88
CA VAL A 61 -11.34 -15.91 13.83
C VAL A 61 -12.34 -15.25 14.75
N ARG A 62 -13.55 -15.83 14.84
CA ARG A 62 -14.63 -15.28 15.63
C ARG A 62 -15.08 -16.27 16.70
N ALA A 63 -15.15 -15.82 17.94
CA ALA A 63 -15.75 -16.52 19.05
C ALA A 63 -17.06 -15.81 19.44
N ILE A 64 -18.17 -16.55 19.43
CA ILE A 64 -19.49 -16.06 19.82
C ILE A 64 -19.94 -16.83 21.05
N ALA A 65 -20.48 -16.14 22.05
CA ALA A 65 -20.93 -16.77 23.29
C ALA A 65 -22.26 -16.20 23.79
N THR A 66 -23.05 -17.05 24.44
CA THR A 66 -24.26 -16.66 25.19
C THR A 66 -23.93 -16.07 26.57
N VAL A 67 -22.67 -16.23 27.00
CA VAL A 67 -22.10 -15.60 28.19
C VAL A 67 -21.26 -14.39 27.82
N LYS A 68 -20.91 -13.57 28.81
CA LYS A 68 -19.97 -12.45 28.64
C LYS A 68 -18.55 -13.00 28.51
N LEU A 69 -17.84 -12.62 27.45
CA LEU A 69 -16.41 -12.88 27.26
C LEU A 69 -15.58 -11.74 27.88
N GLU A 70 -14.49 -12.07 28.56
CA GLU A 70 -13.55 -11.12 29.18
C GLU A 70 -12.28 -10.95 28.35
N TYR A 71 -11.42 -10.00 28.75
CA TYR A 71 -10.14 -9.73 28.09
C TYR A 71 -9.21 -10.95 28.03
N ALA A 72 -9.24 -11.81 29.05
CA ALA A 72 -8.44 -13.04 29.05
C ALA A 72 -8.81 -13.97 27.88
N GLN A 73 -10.10 -14.05 27.51
CA GLN A 73 -10.53 -14.80 26.34
C GLN A 73 -10.11 -14.11 25.03
N TYR A 74 -10.03 -12.79 25.00
CA TYR A 74 -9.49 -12.05 23.85
C TYR A 74 -8.02 -12.37 23.61
N GLU A 75 -7.17 -12.29 24.63
CA GLU A 75 -5.74 -12.62 24.48
C GLU A 75 -5.50 -14.08 24.12
N PHE A 76 -6.31 -14.98 24.67
CA PHE A 76 -6.30 -16.38 24.27
C PHE A 76 -6.64 -16.55 22.79
N LEU A 77 -7.76 -15.96 22.33
CA LEU A 77 -8.17 -16.07 20.93
C LEU A 77 -7.16 -15.42 19.98
N ARG A 78 -6.58 -14.29 20.36
CA ARG A 78 -5.52 -13.61 19.62
C ARG A 78 -4.30 -14.51 19.46
N THR A 79 -3.85 -15.14 20.54
CA THR A 79 -2.72 -16.09 20.51
C THR A 79 -3.01 -17.29 19.60
N MET A 80 -4.22 -17.85 19.69
CA MET A 80 -4.64 -18.96 18.82
C MET A 80 -4.72 -18.54 17.35
N THR A 81 -5.17 -17.32 17.07
CA THR A 81 -5.25 -16.77 15.70
C THR A 81 -3.87 -16.59 15.10
N LEU A 82 -2.89 -16.11 15.87
CA LEU A 82 -1.50 -15.99 15.43
C LEU A 82 -0.87 -17.35 15.11
N ARG A 83 -1.15 -18.37 15.94
CA ARG A 83 -0.69 -19.75 15.68
C ARG A 83 -1.34 -20.32 14.43
N LEU A 84 -2.66 -20.16 14.29
CA LEU A 84 -3.39 -20.58 13.10
C LEU A 84 -2.83 -19.93 11.83
N ALA A 85 -2.55 -18.61 11.86
CA ALA A 85 -1.93 -17.93 10.73
C ALA A 85 -0.58 -18.55 10.34
N SER A 86 0.27 -18.85 11.33
CA SER A 86 1.56 -19.51 11.11
C SER A 86 1.39 -20.92 10.54
N ASP A 87 0.44 -21.70 11.03
CA ASP A 87 0.23 -23.07 10.56
C ASP A 87 -0.38 -23.12 9.16
N LEU A 88 -1.35 -22.24 8.86
CA LEU A 88 -1.89 -22.10 7.51
C LEU A 88 -0.81 -21.72 6.50
N GLN A 89 0.15 -20.88 6.89
CA GLN A 89 1.30 -20.54 6.05
C GLN A 89 2.24 -21.73 5.85
N LYS A 90 2.53 -22.51 6.90
CA LYS A 90 3.40 -23.71 6.78
C LYS A 90 2.81 -24.81 5.90
N HIS A 91 1.48 -24.86 5.79
CA HIS A 91 0.75 -25.89 5.05
C HIS A 91 0.28 -25.40 3.67
N ASP A 92 0.80 -24.29 3.15
CA ASP A 92 0.42 -23.71 1.85
C ASP A 92 -1.10 -23.54 1.68
N CYS A 93 -1.81 -23.29 2.80
CA CYS A 93 -3.25 -23.09 2.82
C CYS A 93 -3.64 -21.64 2.57
N MET A 94 -2.66 -20.76 2.34
CA MET A 94 -2.87 -19.37 1.98
C MET A 94 -3.00 -19.25 0.45
N PRO A 95 -3.83 -18.34 -0.06
CA PRO A 95 -4.00 -18.13 -1.49
C PRO A 95 -2.75 -17.45 -2.07
N GLU A 96 -1.70 -18.23 -2.29
CA GLU A 96 -0.49 -17.79 -2.96
C GLU A 96 -0.61 -18.03 -4.46
N ASN A 97 -0.21 -17.04 -5.25
CA ASN A 97 -0.03 -17.21 -6.68
C ASN A 97 1.48 -17.39 -6.93
N PRO A 98 1.95 -18.60 -7.27
CA PRO A 98 3.37 -18.87 -7.47
C PRO A 98 3.91 -18.27 -8.78
N ALA A 99 3.07 -17.61 -9.59
CA ALA A 99 3.48 -17.09 -10.88
C ALA A 99 4.52 -15.97 -10.73
N THR A 100 5.70 -16.19 -11.29
CA THR A 100 6.66 -15.12 -11.52
C THR A 100 6.16 -14.23 -12.66
N CYS A 101 6.03 -12.94 -12.38
CA CYS A 101 5.58 -11.95 -13.35
C CYS A 101 6.75 -11.16 -13.90
N VAL A 102 6.69 -10.80 -15.18
CA VAL A 102 7.69 -9.91 -15.80
C VAL A 102 7.31 -8.47 -15.45
N VAL A 103 8.25 -7.71 -14.91
CA VAL A 103 8.08 -6.27 -14.67
C VAL A 103 8.23 -5.52 -16.00
N LEU A 104 7.25 -4.68 -16.33
CA LEU A 104 7.27 -3.81 -17.50
C LEU A 104 7.84 -2.44 -17.17
N ASP A 105 7.37 -1.86 -16.07
CA ASP A 105 7.73 -0.54 -15.59
C ASP A 105 7.57 -0.50 -14.07
N VAL A 106 8.36 0.36 -13.43
CA VAL A 106 8.35 0.56 -11.97
C VAL A 106 8.57 2.03 -11.67
N SER A 107 7.84 2.52 -10.69
CA SER A 107 7.93 3.88 -10.19
C SER A 107 7.83 3.89 -8.66
N LYS A 108 7.97 5.08 -8.06
CA LYS A 108 7.80 5.26 -6.61
C LYS A 108 6.40 4.88 -6.11
N SER A 109 5.38 4.97 -6.97
CA SER A 109 3.98 4.79 -6.59
C SER A 109 3.35 3.53 -7.17
N GLY A 110 3.98 2.85 -8.11
CA GLY A 110 3.35 1.72 -8.78
C GLY A 110 4.26 0.87 -9.64
N LEU A 111 3.67 -0.19 -10.17
CA LEU A 111 4.34 -1.26 -10.90
C LEU A 111 3.44 -1.76 -12.05
N GLY A 112 3.98 -1.83 -13.26
CA GLY A 112 3.37 -2.55 -14.37
C GLY A 112 3.96 -3.95 -14.47
N ILE A 113 3.12 -4.99 -14.55
CA ILE A 113 3.57 -6.37 -14.74
C ILE A 113 2.85 -7.06 -15.90
N VAL A 114 3.47 -8.11 -16.45
CA VAL A 114 2.82 -9.11 -17.29
C VAL A 114 2.65 -10.39 -16.47
N HIS A 115 1.39 -10.76 -16.28
CA HIS A 115 1.02 -12.03 -15.67
C HIS A 115 0.79 -13.11 -16.75
N PRO A 116 1.41 -14.29 -16.63
CA PRO A 116 1.39 -15.31 -17.69
C PRO A 116 0.06 -16.09 -17.78
N ALA A 117 -0.71 -16.18 -16.71
CA ALA A 117 -1.93 -17.01 -16.70
C ALA A 117 -3.12 -16.35 -17.41
N ALA A 118 -3.76 -17.13 -18.30
CA ALA A 118 -4.95 -16.73 -19.04
C ALA A 118 -6.24 -16.64 -18.19
N ARG A 119 -6.27 -17.23 -16.99
CA ARG A 119 -7.45 -17.29 -16.11
C ARG A 119 -7.29 -16.46 -14.83
N ILE A 120 -6.50 -15.39 -14.87
CA ILE A 120 -6.26 -14.53 -13.71
C ILE A 120 -7.44 -13.59 -13.38
N VAL A 121 -8.33 -13.36 -14.34
CA VAL A 121 -9.43 -12.38 -14.25
C VAL A 121 -10.43 -12.70 -13.11
N LYS A 122 -10.39 -13.90 -12.52
CA LYS A 122 -11.19 -14.23 -11.33
C LYS A 122 -10.52 -13.86 -9.99
N SER A 123 -9.23 -13.52 -9.99
CA SER A 123 -8.42 -13.31 -8.79
C SER A 123 -7.65 -11.98 -8.81
N PHE A 124 -7.72 -11.23 -9.91
CA PHE A 124 -7.10 -9.92 -10.04
C PHE A 124 -8.11 -8.97 -10.67
N MET A 125 -8.93 -8.37 -9.83
CA MET A 125 -9.89 -7.35 -10.24
C MET A 125 -9.40 -5.95 -9.88
N PRO A 126 -9.64 -4.95 -10.75
CA PRO A 126 -9.41 -3.56 -10.37
C PRO A 126 -10.11 -3.21 -9.05
N GLY A 127 -9.36 -2.59 -8.15
CA GLY A 127 -9.81 -2.24 -6.80
C GLY A 127 -9.42 -3.24 -5.71
N GLU A 128 -9.00 -4.46 -6.06
CA GLU A 128 -8.53 -5.44 -5.08
C GLU A 128 -7.11 -5.14 -4.60
N ASN A 129 -6.86 -5.43 -3.32
CA ASN A 129 -5.53 -5.37 -2.72
C ASN A 129 -4.83 -6.72 -2.86
N THR A 130 -3.54 -6.67 -3.20
CA THR A 130 -2.67 -7.85 -3.32
C THR A 130 -1.36 -7.65 -2.56
N LEU A 131 -0.73 -8.75 -2.16
CA LEU A 131 0.68 -8.76 -1.77
C LEU A 131 1.52 -9.26 -2.93
N LEU A 132 2.63 -8.58 -3.17
CA LEU A 132 3.63 -9.02 -4.12
C LEU A 132 5.01 -8.90 -3.52
N ASP A 133 5.85 -9.85 -3.87
CA ASP A 133 7.28 -9.82 -3.56
C ASP A 133 8.00 -9.29 -4.80
N LEU A 134 8.64 -8.11 -4.67
CA LEU A 134 9.44 -7.51 -5.72
C LEU A 134 10.91 -7.82 -5.44
N TYR A 135 11.53 -8.50 -6.39
CA TYR A 135 12.93 -8.91 -6.33
C TYR A 135 13.77 -7.96 -7.17
N ARG A 136 14.82 -7.40 -6.58
CA ARG A 136 15.89 -6.72 -7.33
C ARG A 136 16.84 -7.76 -7.92
N ASP A 137 17.16 -8.77 -7.13
CA ASP A 137 17.96 -9.94 -7.45
C ASP A 137 17.49 -11.14 -6.60
N ARG A 138 18.20 -12.27 -6.63
CA ARG A 138 17.78 -13.49 -5.91
C ARG A 138 17.84 -13.35 -4.38
N GLU A 139 18.63 -12.43 -3.86
CA GLU A 139 18.88 -12.28 -2.42
C GLU A 139 18.19 -11.04 -1.85
N HIS A 140 17.81 -10.08 -2.70
CA HIS A 140 17.22 -8.81 -2.28
C HIS A 140 15.78 -8.68 -2.77
N MET A 141 14.86 -8.72 -1.81
CA MET A 141 13.42 -8.70 -2.03
C MET A 141 12.73 -7.82 -1.00
N HIS A 142 11.73 -7.06 -1.44
CA HIS A 142 10.76 -6.44 -0.55
C HIS A 142 9.34 -6.86 -0.90
N THR A 143 8.56 -7.16 0.12
CA THR A 143 7.11 -7.34 -0.02
C THR A 143 6.42 -5.98 -0.08
N PHE A 144 5.43 -5.83 -0.95
CA PHE A 144 4.58 -4.66 -1.09
C PHE A 144 3.12 -5.06 -1.00
N THR A 145 2.30 -4.20 -0.40
CA THR A 145 0.85 -4.21 -0.59
C THR A 145 0.54 -3.30 -1.76
N ALA A 146 -0.29 -3.74 -2.70
CA ALA A 146 -0.66 -2.93 -3.86
C ALA A 146 -2.14 -3.09 -4.23
N THR A 147 -2.74 -2.01 -4.73
CA THR A 147 -4.08 -2.01 -5.31
C THR A 147 -3.99 -2.25 -6.81
N ILE A 148 -4.76 -3.19 -7.34
CA ILE A 148 -4.87 -3.41 -8.78
C ILE A 148 -5.64 -2.24 -9.39
N ARG A 149 -5.04 -1.51 -10.33
CA ARG A 149 -5.66 -0.36 -11.00
C ARG A 149 -6.27 -0.71 -12.34
N ASN A 150 -5.62 -1.60 -13.09
CA ASN A 150 -6.14 -2.06 -14.37
C ASN A 150 -5.61 -3.45 -14.73
N VAL A 151 -6.40 -4.18 -15.51
CA VAL A 151 -6.02 -5.45 -16.12
C VAL A 151 -6.42 -5.41 -17.59
N ARG A 152 -5.47 -5.67 -18.49
CA ARG A 152 -5.70 -5.69 -19.94
C ARG A 152 -5.16 -6.98 -20.53
N ALA A 153 -5.93 -7.60 -21.43
CA ALA A 153 -5.44 -8.74 -22.19
C ALA A 153 -4.22 -8.34 -23.04
N ALA A 154 -3.24 -9.24 -23.11
CA ALA A 154 -2.07 -9.14 -23.96
C ALA A 154 -2.01 -10.34 -24.92
N ALA A 155 -1.10 -10.28 -25.90
CA ALA A 155 -0.89 -11.39 -26.83
C ALA A 155 -0.47 -12.67 -26.09
N GLY A 156 -0.81 -13.83 -26.64
CA GLY A 156 -0.44 -15.14 -26.07
C GLY A 156 -1.21 -15.53 -24.81
N GLY A 157 -2.33 -14.88 -24.52
CA GLY A 157 -3.16 -15.20 -23.34
C GLY A 157 -2.62 -14.63 -22.02
N ALA A 158 -1.59 -13.80 -22.07
CA ALA A 158 -1.08 -13.07 -20.91
C ALA A 158 -1.95 -11.85 -20.58
N HIS A 159 -1.74 -11.28 -19.39
CA HIS A 159 -2.43 -10.07 -18.95
C HIS A 159 -1.43 -9.02 -18.48
N ARG A 160 -1.59 -7.78 -18.95
CA ARG A 160 -0.92 -6.62 -18.37
C ARG A 160 -1.71 -6.14 -17.16
N VAL A 161 -1.04 -6.01 -16.03
CA VAL A 161 -1.64 -5.57 -14.77
C VAL A 161 -0.91 -4.34 -14.28
N GLY A 162 -1.65 -3.26 -14.06
CA GLY A 162 -1.13 -2.05 -13.42
C GLY A 162 -1.47 -2.05 -11.93
N LEU A 163 -0.46 -1.84 -11.10
CA LEU A 163 -0.53 -1.88 -9.64
C LEU A 163 -0.10 -0.55 -9.06
N GLU A 164 -0.77 -0.11 -7.99
CA GLU A 164 -0.37 1.05 -7.20
C GLU A 164 0.01 0.59 -5.79
N PHE A 165 1.16 1.00 -5.29
CA PHE A 165 1.62 0.61 -3.96
C PHE A 165 0.81 1.32 -2.86
N ASN A 166 0.46 0.55 -1.83
CA ASN A 166 -0.23 1.05 -0.65
C ASN A 166 0.78 1.26 0.47
N GLN A 167 0.82 2.46 1.06
CA GLN A 167 1.59 2.79 2.27
C GLN A 167 3.07 2.33 2.21
N VAL A 168 3.84 2.91 1.29
CA VAL A 168 5.28 2.65 1.14
C VAL A 168 6.05 3.27 2.30
N ASN A 169 6.85 2.48 3.01
CA ASN A 169 7.72 2.98 4.08
C ASN A 169 9.09 3.45 3.56
N ALA A 170 9.94 4.00 4.44
CA ALA A 170 11.24 4.55 4.05
C ALA A 170 12.16 3.51 3.38
N ASP A 171 12.29 2.33 3.97
CA ASP A 171 13.13 1.24 3.45
C ASP A 171 12.64 0.77 2.07
N GLN A 172 11.32 0.65 1.90
CA GLN A 172 10.71 0.30 0.62
C GLN A 172 10.90 1.40 -0.43
N HIS A 173 10.85 2.68 -0.04
CA HIS A 173 11.16 3.78 -0.94
C HIS A 173 12.61 3.72 -1.43
N GLU A 174 13.56 3.49 -0.53
CA GLU A 174 14.97 3.32 -0.89
C GLU A 174 15.16 2.13 -1.85
N PHE A 175 14.53 1.00 -1.55
CA PHE A 175 14.55 -0.18 -2.42
C PHE A 175 14.00 0.12 -3.82
N LEU A 176 12.89 0.86 -3.94
CA LEU A 176 12.33 1.26 -5.22
C LEU A 176 13.28 2.19 -5.99
N GLU A 177 13.93 3.15 -5.34
CA GLU A 177 14.92 4.02 -5.99
C GLU A 177 16.07 3.20 -6.59
N GLN A 178 16.55 2.19 -5.87
CA GLN A 178 17.61 1.30 -6.37
C GLN A 178 17.14 0.52 -7.61
N ILE A 179 15.91 -0.01 -7.60
CA ILE A 179 15.37 -0.71 -8.77
C ILE A 179 15.19 0.24 -9.97
N ILE A 180 14.66 1.44 -9.73
CA ILE A 180 14.45 2.46 -10.78
C ILE A 180 15.79 2.88 -11.39
N ALA A 181 16.82 3.07 -10.57
CA ALA A 181 18.16 3.40 -11.06
C ALA A 181 18.77 2.30 -11.94
N ILE A 182 18.48 1.02 -11.63
CA ILE A 182 18.91 -0.11 -12.47
C ILE A 182 18.13 -0.12 -13.80
N ALA A 183 16.83 0.16 -13.76
CA ALA A 183 15.97 0.18 -14.95
C ALA A 183 16.26 1.38 -15.88
N HIS A 184 16.75 2.49 -15.32
CA HIS A 184 17.02 3.75 -16.02
C HIS A 184 18.41 4.30 -15.68
N PRO A 185 19.50 3.70 -16.20
CA PRO A 185 20.87 4.09 -15.86
C PRO A 185 21.25 5.51 -16.32
N GLU A 186 20.52 6.09 -17.28
CA GLU A 186 20.87 7.38 -17.90
C GLU A 186 20.47 8.63 -17.08
N GLY A 187 19.77 8.46 -15.95
CA GLY A 187 19.31 9.58 -15.10
C GLY A 187 20.34 10.17 -14.13
N ASN A 188 21.49 9.53 -13.93
CA ASN A 188 22.45 9.90 -12.87
C ASN A 188 23.75 10.59 -13.34
N SER A 189 23.95 10.80 -14.65
CA SER A 189 25.17 11.43 -15.18
C SER A 189 25.05 12.93 -15.49
N ALA A 190 23.90 13.57 -15.31
CA ALA A 190 23.69 14.98 -15.68
C ALA A 190 23.79 15.99 -14.53
N ARG A 191 24.41 15.65 -13.39
CA ARG A 191 24.49 16.56 -12.21
C ARG A 191 25.89 17.05 -11.84
N GLN A 192 26.87 16.96 -12.75
CA GLN A 192 28.16 17.62 -12.58
C GLN A 192 28.61 18.30 -13.88
N THR A 193 28.04 19.46 -14.18
CA THR A 193 28.76 20.57 -14.84
C THR A 193 28.07 21.87 -14.44
N GLY A 194 28.85 22.83 -13.91
CA GLY A 194 28.37 24.20 -13.69
C GLY A 194 28.47 24.73 -12.25
N THR A 195 29.65 24.72 -11.64
CA THR A 195 30.03 25.82 -10.73
C THR A 195 30.96 26.76 -11.50
N GLU A 196 30.36 27.66 -12.28
CA GLU A 196 31.04 28.88 -12.69
C GLU A 196 31.24 29.75 -11.46
N HIS A 197 32.52 29.92 -11.09
CA HIS A 197 32.95 30.99 -10.22
C HIS A 197 32.73 32.33 -10.93
N THR A 198 31.81 33.15 -10.42
CA THR A 198 31.83 34.60 -10.65
C THR A 198 32.28 35.26 -9.35
N PRO A 199 33.41 36.00 -9.31
CA PRO A 199 33.64 37.00 -8.30
C PRO A 199 33.07 38.35 -8.76
N ALA A 200 32.50 39.08 -7.79
CA ALA A 200 31.86 40.37 -7.99
C ALA A 200 32.85 41.54 -8.00
N SER A 201 32.51 42.53 -8.85
CA SER A 201 32.63 44.00 -8.74
C SER A 201 34.00 44.67 -8.55
N GLU A 202 34.29 45.63 -9.45
CA GLU A 202 34.83 46.96 -9.11
C GLU A 202 34.48 47.99 -10.22
N THR A 203 34.47 49.26 -9.82
CA THR A 203 33.74 50.46 -10.30
C THR A 203 34.53 51.40 -11.23
N ASP A 204 33.85 52.50 -11.65
CA ASP A 204 34.31 53.76 -12.29
C ASP A 204 34.49 53.76 -13.83
N SER A 205 34.14 54.79 -14.61
CA SER A 205 33.43 56.08 -14.41
C SER A 205 33.14 56.72 -15.79
N ASP A 206 32.29 57.74 -15.79
CA ASP A 206 32.22 58.89 -16.73
C ASP A 206 31.39 58.86 -18.05
N ALA A 207 30.22 59.51 -17.94
CA ALA A 207 29.71 60.67 -18.69
C ALA A 207 29.88 60.73 -20.24
N HIS A 208 28.76 60.86 -20.98
CA HIS A 208 28.28 62.15 -21.50
C HIS A 208 26.91 62.02 -22.24
N THR A 209 26.24 63.16 -22.30
CA THR A 209 24.89 63.55 -22.74
C THR A 209 24.51 63.21 -24.19
N ASP A 210 23.26 62.84 -24.45
CA ASP A 210 22.26 63.66 -25.20
C ASP A 210 21.01 62.85 -25.63
N GLN A 211 19.84 63.32 -25.21
CA GLN A 211 18.56 63.16 -25.93
C GLN A 211 18.45 64.27 -27.01
N PRO A 212 17.46 64.33 -27.93
CA PRO A 212 16.23 63.52 -28.11
C PRO A 212 16.17 62.95 -29.57
N ASN A 213 15.16 62.25 -30.08
CA ASN A 213 13.77 62.67 -30.24
C ASN A 213 12.97 61.63 -31.08
N ASP A 214 11.66 61.62 -30.87
CA ASP A 214 10.58 61.37 -31.84
C ASP A 214 10.47 60.03 -32.61
N SER A 215 9.45 59.25 -32.25
CA SER A 215 8.23 59.02 -33.08
C SER A 215 7.69 57.60 -32.96
N ILE A 216 6.51 57.49 -32.34
CA ILE A 216 5.53 56.42 -32.56
C ILE A 216 4.76 56.80 -33.85
N PRO A 217 4.38 55.84 -34.71
CA PRO A 217 2.95 55.53 -34.74
C PRO A 217 2.59 54.04 -34.87
N ASN A 218 1.43 53.75 -34.29
CA ASN A 218 0.60 52.55 -34.34
C ASN A 218 0.36 51.98 -35.75
N GLY A 219 0.01 50.69 -35.79
CA GLY A 219 -0.76 50.12 -36.89
C GLY A 219 -1.17 48.66 -36.64
N GLN A 220 -2.35 48.49 -36.04
CA GLN A 220 -3.30 47.35 -36.04
C GLN A 220 -2.79 45.91 -36.05
#